data_AF-A0A146LUG8-F1
#
_entry.id   AF-A0A146LUG8-F1
#
_cell.length_a   1.000
_cell.length_b   1.000
_cell.length_c   1.000
_cell.angle_alpha   90.00
_cell.angle_beta   90.00
_cell.angle_gamma   90.00
#
_symmetry.space_group_name_H-M   'P 1'
#
loop_
_entity.id
_entity.type
_entity.pdbx_description
1 polymer ?
#
loop_
_entity_poly.entity_id
_entity_poly.type
_entity_poly.pdbx_seq_one_letter_code
_entity_poly.pdbx_strand_id
1 'polypeptide(L)'
;MSKKKENGTADPVPDSTTKPNFYTDDEVLMQRKDGNFYLGTLIRIDWNKEQALVKFGDDTESWSSFGQLTKLSAGVECVKCKESTVEPSNDILVCESCSQGYHQMCHTPPVTTAELKVGVKWECSSCQEESRKLLVSQRSVSVSPSLSSSPEQVVVPQLKIPDNVATECQRKKLPYNINDLHWDMQRRVNSENKYCYCARSGKWFLQMLQCGRCRQWFHARCIISLRMPLLFGDRFFVFVCSICNAGKEFLRRLEVKWLDLVHLAIFNLTLTKAVKYQDVDDDIVNFINEHWDNLQLPPKMRDTSLPDRRDHVLSMLNANRNRFRYSREMKKRKLNTGVGGGTLCFKPHIVVR
;
A
#
# COMPACT_ATOMS: atom_id res chain seq x y z
N MET A 1 -6.72 -16.93 -70.81
CA MET A 1 -5.86 -15.73 -70.94
C MET A 1 -6.62 -14.58 -70.30
N SER A 2 -6.28 -14.16 -69.06
CA SER A 2 -5.44 -12.98 -68.78
C SER A 2 -6.25 -11.68 -68.95
N LYS A 3 -6.57 -10.82 -67.96
CA LYS A 3 -5.76 -10.06 -66.97
C LYS A 3 -6.74 -9.28 -66.04
N LYS A 4 -6.52 -9.21 -64.72
CA LYS A 4 -5.99 -8.05 -63.91
C LYS A 4 -7.07 -6.97 -63.61
N LYS A 5 -7.68 -6.83 -62.41
CA LYS A 5 -7.25 -6.49 -61.04
C LYS A 5 -6.80 -5.01 -60.85
N GLU A 6 -7.69 -4.17 -60.30
CA GLU A 6 -7.44 -2.93 -59.53
C GLU A 6 -8.55 -2.87 -58.44
N ASN A 7 -8.33 -3.34 -57.21
CA ASN A 7 -7.73 -2.66 -56.04
C ASN A 7 -8.39 -1.32 -55.66
N GLY A 8 -9.61 -1.40 -55.10
CA GLY A 8 -10.07 -0.46 -54.08
C GLY A 8 -9.76 -1.03 -52.70
N THR A 9 -8.80 -0.44 -52.00
CA THR A 9 -8.45 -0.77 -50.60
C THR A 9 -9.57 -0.31 -49.68
N ALA A 10 -10.42 -1.25 -49.25
CA ALA A 10 -11.20 -1.11 -48.03
C ALA A 10 -10.33 -1.54 -46.84
N ASP A 11 -10.21 -0.68 -45.85
CA ASP A 11 -9.45 -0.93 -44.63
C ASP A 11 -9.89 -2.24 -43.96
N PRO A 12 -8.96 -3.11 -43.53
CA PRO A 12 -9.34 -4.29 -42.77
C PRO A 12 -9.89 -3.84 -41.41
N VAL A 13 -11.16 -4.15 -41.19
CA VAL A 13 -11.79 -4.18 -39.86
C VAL A 13 -10.91 -5.05 -38.95
N PRO A 14 -10.50 -4.60 -37.76
CA PRO A 14 -9.66 -5.43 -36.89
C PRO A 14 -10.49 -6.62 -36.41
N ASP A 15 -10.09 -7.80 -36.87
CA ASP A 15 -10.55 -9.09 -36.40
C ASP A 15 -10.10 -9.28 -34.95
N SER A 16 -10.97 -8.93 -33.99
CA SER A 16 -10.77 -9.18 -32.56
C SER A 16 -11.05 -10.64 -32.22
N THR A 17 -10.22 -11.54 -32.75
CA THR A 17 -10.13 -12.94 -32.31
C THR A 17 -8.90 -13.16 -31.43
N THR A 18 -8.66 -12.23 -30.50
CA THR A 18 -7.76 -12.51 -29.37
C THR A 18 -8.55 -13.39 -28.39
N LYS A 19 -8.32 -14.71 -28.44
CA LYS A 19 -8.82 -15.61 -27.38
C LYS A 19 -8.39 -15.02 -26.03
N PRO A 20 -9.31 -14.90 -25.05
CA PRO A 20 -8.96 -14.27 -23.79
C PRO A 20 -7.89 -15.10 -23.09
N ASN A 21 -6.74 -14.49 -22.83
CA ASN A 21 -5.56 -15.19 -22.33
C ASN A 21 -5.64 -15.34 -20.80
N PHE A 22 -6.33 -16.38 -20.34
CA PHE A 22 -6.48 -16.72 -18.91
C PHE A 22 -5.62 -17.94 -18.53
N TYR A 23 -5.03 -17.90 -17.34
CA TYR A 23 -4.28 -18.97 -16.71
C TYR A 23 -4.82 -19.24 -15.30
N THR A 24 -4.63 -20.45 -14.79
CA THR A 24 -4.87 -20.71 -13.36
C THR A 24 -4.00 -19.80 -12.51
N ASP A 25 -4.51 -19.41 -11.35
CA ASP A 25 -3.95 -18.43 -10.43
C ASP A 25 -4.00 -16.96 -10.88
N ASP A 26 -4.54 -16.66 -12.07
CA ASP A 26 -4.83 -15.27 -12.47
C ASP A 26 -5.83 -14.61 -11.51
N GLU A 27 -5.53 -13.38 -11.10
CA GLU A 27 -6.48 -12.52 -10.41
C GLU A 27 -7.44 -11.86 -11.40
N VAL A 28 -8.73 -12.03 -11.15
CA VAL A 28 -9.80 -11.57 -12.03
C VAL A 28 -10.89 -10.85 -11.25
N LEU A 29 -11.55 -9.90 -11.91
CA LEU A 29 -12.83 -9.38 -11.47
C LEU A 29 -13.94 -10.11 -12.23
N MET A 30 -14.84 -10.77 -11.50
CA MET A 30 -16.01 -11.43 -12.06
C MET A 30 -17.26 -10.58 -11.85
N GLN A 31 -17.97 -10.24 -12.92
CA GLN A 31 -19.26 -9.56 -12.84
C GLN A 31 -20.39 -10.57 -12.57
N ARG A 32 -21.14 -10.39 -11.48
CA ARG A 32 -22.32 -11.25 -11.16
C ARG A 32 -23.62 -10.64 -11.70
N LYS A 33 -24.72 -11.40 -11.61
CA LYS A 33 -26.07 -11.02 -12.06
C LYS A 33 -26.63 -9.76 -11.38
N ASP A 34 -26.06 -9.35 -10.25
CA ASP A 34 -26.38 -8.12 -9.53
C ASP A 34 -25.68 -6.88 -10.11
N GLY A 35 -24.86 -7.05 -11.16
CA GLY A 35 -24.09 -5.99 -11.81
C GLY A 35 -22.79 -5.63 -11.08
N ASN A 36 -22.52 -6.22 -9.91
CA ASN A 36 -21.32 -5.94 -9.12
C ASN A 36 -20.15 -6.85 -9.53
N PHE A 37 -18.94 -6.33 -9.36
CA PHE A 37 -17.69 -7.05 -9.61
C PHE A 37 -17.14 -7.65 -8.32
N TYR A 38 -16.68 -8.89 -8.41
CA TYR A 38 -16.12 -9.64 -7.30
C TYR A 38 -14.70 -10.08 -7.64
N LEU A 39 -13.75 -9.75 -6.78
CA LEU A 39 -12.37 -10.21 -6.90
C LEU A 39 -12.29 -11.69 -6.57
N GLY A 40 -11.65 -12.45 -7.43
CA GLY A 40 -11.35 -13.86 -7.19
C GLY A 40 -10.14 -14.33 -8.00
N THR A 41 -9.80 -15.59 -7.78
CA THR A 41 -8.65 -16.24 -8.41
C THR A 41 -9.15 -17.39 -9.28
N LEU A 42 -8.63 -17.51 -10.50
CA LEU A 42 -8.97 -18.63 -11.38
C LEU A 42 -8.36 -19.93 -10.87
N ILE A 43 -9.19 -20.90 -10.50
CA ILE A 43 -8.71 -22.20 -10.00
C ILE A 43 -8.83 -23.32 -11.04
N ARG A 44 -9.74 -23.18 -12.02
CA ARG A 44 -9.88 -24.10 -13.16
C ARG A 44 -10.37 -23.37 -14.40
N ILE A 45 -9.98 -23.84 -15.57
CA ILE A 45 -10.39 -23.28 -16.87
C ILE A 45 -10.89 -24.42 -17.77
N ASP A 46 -12.06 -24.24 -18.36
CA ASP A 46 -12.64 -25.14 -19.36
C ASP A 46 -12.80 -24.38 -20.69
N TRP A 47 -11.82 -24.58 -21.58
CA TRP A 47 -11.78 -23.94 -22.90
C TRP A 47 -12.86 -24.45 -23.84
N ASN A 48 -13.37 -25.67 -23.64
CA ASN A 48 -14.42 -26.24 -24.48
C ASN A 48 -15.78 -25.63 -24.16
N LYS A 49 -16.00 -25.23 -22.91
CA LYS A 49 -17.23 -24.58 -22.43
C LYS A 49 -17.13 -23.06 -22.31
N GLU A 50 -15.97 -22.49 -22.67
CA GLU A 50 -15.65 -21.06 -22.56
C GLU A 50 -15.91 -20.45 -21.17
N GLN A 51 -15.55 -21.21 -20.12
CA GLN A 51 -15.81 -20.85 -18.72
C GLN A 51 -14.59 -21.10 -17.83
N ALA A 52 -14.51 -20.37 -16.73
CA ALA A 52 -13.54 -20.60 -15.67
C ALA A 52 -14.22 -20.66 -14.29
N LEU A 53 -13.63 -21.45 -13.40
CA LEU A 53 -14.01 -21.55 -12.01
C LEU A 53 -13.22 -20.53 -11.20
N VAL A 54 -13.95 -19.59 -10.59
CA VAL A 54 -13.38 -18.52 -9.77
C VAL A 54 -13.57 -18.88 -8.30
N LYS A 55 -12.47 -18.86 -7.53
CA LYS A 55 -12.51 -18.93 -6.07
C LYS A 55 -12.48 -17.52 -5.48
N PHE A 56 -13.40 -17.22 -4.57
CA PHE A 56 -13.49 -15.92 -3.91
C PHE A 56 -12.79 -15.92 -2.54
N GLY A 57 -12.56 -14.73 -1.98
CA GLY A 57 -11.93 -14.57 -0.67
C GLY A 57 -12.74 -15.08 0.53
N ASP A 58 -13.99 -15.50 0.33
CA ASP A 58 -14.84 -16.18 1.32
C ASP A 58 -14.87 -17.71 1.15
N ASP A 59 -13.91 -18.25 0.39
CA ASP A 59 -13.78 -19.67 0.01
C ASP A 59 -14.96 -20.22 -0.81
N THR A 60 -15.91 -19.37 -1.24
CA THR A 60 -16.93 -19.79 -2.21
C THR A 60 -16.34 -19.92 -3.62
N GLU A 61 -16.93 -20.78 -4.43
CA GLU A 61 -16.50 -21.03 -5.81
C GLU A 61 -17.68 -20.83 -6.77
N SER A 62 -17.42 -20.27 -7.95
CA SER A 62 -18.46 -20.08 -8.96
C SER A 62 -17.90 -20.12 -10.38
N TRP A 63 -18.63 -20.77 -11.28
CA TRP A 63 -18.33 -20.80 -12.71
C TRP A 63 -18.80 -19.50 -13.37
N SER A 64 -17.98 -18.97 -14.27
CA SER A 64 -18.31 -17.78 -15.06
C SER A 64 -17.76 -17.90 -16.48
N SER A 65 -18.46 -17.30 -17.44
CA SER A 65 -17.97 -17.23 -18.81
C SER A 65 -16.84 -16.22 -18.92
N PHE A 66 -15.95 -16.41 -19.90
CA PHE A 66 -14.84 -15.48 -20.11
C PHE A 66 -15.27 -14.02 -20.29
N GLY A 67 -16.43 -13.77 -20.90
CA GLY A 67 -16.97 -12.42 -21.10
C GLY A 67 -17.39 -11.69 -19.81
N GLN A 68 -17.55 -12.41 -18.69
CA GLN A 68 -17.84 -11.83 -17.38
C GLN A 68 -16.59 -11.66 -16.51
N LEU A 69 -15.42 -12.05 -17.02
CA LEU A 69 -14.15 -12.01 -16.33
C LEU A 69 -13.29 -10.89 -16.90
N THR A 70 -12.82 -10.02 -16.02
CA THR A 70 -11.80 -9.01 -16.35
C THR A 70 -10.49 -9.43 -15.71
N LYS A 71 -9.51 -9.80 -16.53
CA LYS A 71 -8.14 -10.08 -16.05
C LYS A 71 -7.53 -8.80 -15.52
N LEU A 72 -7.02 -8.81 -14.29
CA LEU A 72 -6.45 -7.62 -13.67
C LEU A 72 -5.02 -7.32 -14.13
N SER A 73 -4.42 -8.17 -14.97
CA SER A 73 -3.15 -7.87 -15.62
C SER A 73 -3.40 -7.13 -16.95
N ALA A 74 -3.23 -5.82 -16.96
CA ALA A 74 -3.07 -5.10 -18.22
C ALA A 74 -1.68 -5.41 -18.80
N GLY A 75 -1.63 -6.07 -19.95
CA GLY A 75 -0.40 -6.18 -20.76
C GLY A 75 -0.04 -4.80 -21.31
N VAL A 76 1.24 -4.43 -21.27
CA VAL A 76 1.71 -3.11 -21.72
C VAL A 76 1.72 -3.06 -23.26
N GLU A 77 1.18 -2.00 -23.87
CA GLU A 77 1.15 -1.80 -25.34
C GLU A 77 2.35 -0.97 -25.85
N CYS A 78 2.80 -1.25 -27.07
CA CYS A 78 3.89 -0.49 -27.69
C CYS A 78 3.40 0.86 -28.25
N VAL A 79 4.01 1.98 -27.85
CA VAL A 79 3.57 3.32 -28.29
C VAL A 79 3.75 3.57 -29.79
N LYS A 80 4.63 2.80 -30.45
CA LYS A 80 5.03 3.02 -31.85
C LYS A 80 4.18 2.23 -32.84
N CYS A 81 3.99 0.93 -32.63
CA CYS A 81 3.16 0.09 -33.50
C CYS A 81 1.74 -0.13 -32.97
N LYS A 82 1.46 0.24 -31.71
CA LYS A 82 0.15 0.07 -31.03
C LYS A 82 -0.29 -1.38 -30.84
N GLU A 83 0.64 -2.32 -30.92
CA GLU A 83 0.38 -3.73 -30.64
C GLU A 83 0.94 -4.15 -29.27
N SER A 84 0.36 -5.21 -28.70
CA SER A 84 0.72 -5.80 -27.39
C SER A 84 1.29 -7.22 -27.52
N THR A 85 1.65 -7.63 -28.73
CA THR A 85 2.24 -8.94 -29.04
C THR A 85 3.66 -9.00 -28.48
N VAL A 86 4.02 -10.07 -27.76
CA VAL A 86 5.36 -10.23 -27.16
C VAL A 86 6.03 -11.47 -27.73
N GLU A 87 7.22 -11.29 -28.29
CA GLU A 87 8.05 -12.37 -28.84
C GLU A 87 9.42 -12.34 -28.13
N PRO A 88 10.08 -13.49 -27.87
CA PRO A 88 11.33 -13.54 -27.10
C PRO A 88 12.49 -12.71 -27.66
N SER A 89 12.47 -12.41 -28.95
CA SER A 89 13.47 -11.58 -29.65
C SER A 89 13.02 -10.13 -29.87
N ASN A 90 11.76 -9.80 -29.55
CA ASN A 90 11.17 -8.48 -29.75
C ASN A 90 10.10 -8.21 -28.68
N ASP A 91 10.51 -8.20 -27.42
CA ASP A 91 9.64 -7.99 -26.27
C ASP A 91 9.30 -6.50 -26.07
N ILE A 92 8.30 -6.20 -25.23
CA ILE A 92 7.89 -4.82 -24.90
C ILE A 92 8.62 -4.35 -23.65
N LEU A 93 9.51 -3.39 -23.85
CA LEU A 93 10.23 -2.70 -22.78
C LEU A 93 9.42 -1.52 -22.27
N VAL A 94 9.30 -1.40 -20.95
CA VAL A 94 8.56 -0.31 -20.31
C VAL A 94 9.53 0.72 -19.76
N CYS A 95 9.41 1.96 -20.22
CA CYS A 95 10.27 3.05 -19.75
C CYS A 95 9.95 3.37 -18.30
N GLU A 96 10.92 3.27 -17.40
CA GLU A 96 10.67 3.48 -15.96
C GLU A 96 10.52 4.95 -15.54
N SER A 97 10.75 5.90 -16.46
CA SER A 97 10.58 7.33 -16.19
C SER A 97 9.24 7.88 -16.67
N CYS A 98 8.74 7.41 -17.82
CA CYS A 98 7.46 7.86 -18.39
C CYS A 98 6.40 6.76 -18.49
N SER A 99 6.70 5.53 -18.11
CA SER A 99 5.83 4.34 -18.14
C SER A 99 5.29 3.92 -19.52
N GLN A 100 5.88 4.43 -20.61
CA GLN A 100 5.50 4.05 -21.97
C GLN A 100 6.21 2.76 -22.42
N GLY A 101 5.46 1.84 -23.05
CA GLY A 101 5.98 0.58 -23.58
C GLY A 101 6.50 0.70 -25.02
N TYR A 102 7.64 0.10 -25.35
CA TYR A 102 8.16 0.02 -26.72
C TYR A 102 8.65 -1.39 -26.98
N HIS A 103 8.28 -1.96 -28.13
CA HIS A 103 9.01 -3.12 -28.62
C HIS A 103 10.48 -2.78 -28.78
N GLN A 104 11.32 -3.76 -28.45
CA GLN A 104 12.77 -3.70 -28.63
C GLN A 104 13.17 -3.17 -30.01
N MET A 105 12.53 -3.63 -31.08
CA MET A 105 12.79 -3.19 -32.46
C MET A 105 12.06 -1.89 -32.85
N CYS A 106 11.05 -1.46 -32.08
CA CYS A 106 10.33 -0.21 -32.32
C CYS A 106 10.94 1.00 -31.59
N HIS A 107 11.85 0.79 -30.63
CA HIS A 107 12.62 1.85 -30.02
C HIS A 107 13.74 2.34 -30.97
N THR A 108 14.17 3.59 -30.85
CA THR A 108 15.29 4.16 -31.64
C THR A 108 16.34 4.73 -30.69
N PRO A 109 17.58 4.17 -30.68
CA PRO A 109 18.02 2.98 -31.43
C PRO A 109 17.32 1.69 -30.95
N PRO A 110 17.22 0.64 -31.80
CA PRO A 110 16.68 -0.65 -31.39
C PRO A 110 17.44 -1.23 -30.19
N VAL A 111 16.74 -1.91 -29.28
CA VAL A 111 17.29 -2.37 -28.00
C VAL A 111 17.37 -3.88 -27.99
N THR A 112 18.57 -4.44 -28.00
CA THR A 112 18.73 -5.90 -27.95
C THR A 112 18.64 -6.43 -26.52
N THR A 113 18.15 -7.66 -26.33
CA THR A 113 17.99 -8.27 -25.00
C THR A 113 19.34 -8.41 -24.27
N ALA A 114 20.45 -8.51 -25.01
CA ALA A 114 21.80 -8.55 -24.46
C ALA A 114 22.29 -7.20 -23.89
N GLU A 115 21.71 -6.08 -24.32
CA GLU A 115 22.06 -4.73 -23.83
C GLU A 115 21.27 -4.36 -22.57
N LEU A 116 20.17 -5.08 -22.29
CA LEU A 116 19.40 -4.98 -21.07
C LEU A 116 20.14 -5.69 -19.93
N LYS A 117 21.06 -4.96 -19.30
CA LYS A 117 21.73 -5.43 -18.09
C LYS A 117 20.69 -5.60 -16.98
N VAL A 118 20.58 -6.82 -16.46
CA VAL A 118 19.70 -7.15 -15.34
C VAL A 118 19.96 -6.20 -14.17
N GLY A 119 18.93 -5.50 -13.71
CA GLY A 119 19.02 -4.53 -12.61
C GLY A 119 19.42 -3.10 -13.03
N VAL A 120 19.54 -2.81 -14.33
CA VAL A 120 19.72 -1.45 -14.83
C VAL A 120 18.41 -0.95 -15.42
N LYS A 121 17.92 0.15 -14.84
CA LYS A 121 16.74 0.90 -15.28
C LYS A 121 16.83 1.25 -16.76
N TRP A 122 15.87 0.79 -17.58
CA TRP A 122 15.76 1.17 -18.99
C TRP A 122 14.86 2.41 -19.13
N GLU A 123 15.38 3.42 -19.83
CA GLU A 123 14.67 4.67 -20.10
C GLU A 123 14.62 4.91 -21.60
N CYS A 124 13.49 5.36 -22.13
CA CYS A 124 13.35 5.67 -23.55
C CYS A 124 14.25 6.86 -23.94
N SER A 125 14.60 6.95 -25.22
CA SER A 125 15.49 7.99 -25.77
C SER A 125 15.09 9.42 -25.34
N SER A 126 13.78 9.71 -25.28
CA SER A 126 13.25 11.00 -24.82
C SER A 126 13.54 11.30 -23.34
N CYS A 127 13.44 10.30 -22.45
CA CYS A 127 13.77 10.50 -21.02
C CYS A 127 15.28 10.61 -20.78
N GLN A 128 16.09 9.96 -21.63
CA GLN A 128 17.55 10.04 -21.56
C GLN A 128 18.10 11.41 -21.98
N GLU A 129 17.49 12.07 -22.98
CA GLU A 129 17.91 13.41 -23.43
C GLU A 129 17.68 14.48 -22.35
N GLU A 130 16.56 14.42 -21.63
CA GLU A 130 16.26 15.44 -20.61
C GLU A 130 17.11 15.31 -19.35
N SER A 131 17.49 14.08 -18.98
CA SER A 131 18.43 13.83 -17.90
C SER A 131 19.84 14.37 -18.21
N ARG A 132 20.28 14.34 -19.48
CA ARG A 132 21.60 14.87 -19.90
C ARG A 132 21.69 16.39 -19.80
N LYS A 133 20.61 17.12 -20.05
CA LYS A 133 20.58 18.60 -19.97
C LYS A 133 20.76 19.12 -18.55
N LEU A 134 20.39 18.34 -17.53
CA LEU A 134 20.44 18.75 -16.12
C LEU A 134 21.82 18.64 -15.46
N LEU A 135 22.73 17.81 -16.01
CA LEU A 135 24.03 17.49 -15.39
C LEU A 135 25.15 18.50 -15.71
N VAL A 136 25.01 19.32 -16.75
CA VAL A 136 26.07 20.24 -17.21
C VAL A 136 26.15 21.52 -16.35
N SER A 137 25.15 21.83 -15.54
CA SER A 137 25.02 23.15 -14.91
C SER A 137 25.74 23.37 -13.56
N GLN A 138 26.40 22.37 -12.95
CA GLN A 138 26.77 22.43 -11.50
C GLN A 138 28.28 22.43 -11.15
N ARG A 139 29.20 22.63 -12.10
CA ARG A 139 30.65 22.74 -11.78
C ARG A 139 31.06 24.20 -11.47
N SER A 140 30.93 24.65 -10.23
CA SER A 140 31.80 25.70 -9.66
C SER A 140 31.69 25.82 -8.13
N VAL A 141 32.84 26.13 -7.52
CA VAL A 141 33.12 26.55 -6.12
C VAL A 141 33.61 25.46 -5.15
N SER A 142 34.81 25.72 -4.63
CA SER A 142 35.71 24.89 -3.82
C SER A 142 36.27 25.74 -2.67
N VAL A 143 36.34 25.25 -1.42
CA VAL A 143 37.21 25.80 -0.33
C VAL A 143 37.53 24.73 0.75
N SER A 144 38.76 24.76 1.28
CA SER A 144 39.38 24.03 2.43
C SER A 144 40.27 25.02 3.24
N PRO A 145 41.06 24.69 4.31
CA PRO A 145 40.88 23.86 5.54
C PRO A 145 41.48 24.48 6.86
N SER A 146 41.40 23.79 8.03
CA SER A 146 42.44 23.54 9.10
C SER A 146 41.89 23.35 10.56
N LEU A 147 42.14 22.19 11.23
CA LEU A 147 43.01 21.84 12.42
C LEU A 147 42.54 22.36 13.82
N SER A 148 42.65 21.73 15.00
CA SER A 148 42.92 20.37 15.58
C SER A 148 42.94 20.47 17.13
N SER A 149 42.51 19.46 17.91
CA SER A 149 43.12 18.92 19.18
C SER A 149 42.14 18.23 20.16
N SER A 150 42.49 17.03 20.64
CA SER A 150 41.82 16.22 21.71
C SER A 150 42.37 16.57 23.12
N PRO A 151 41.77 16.13 24.27
CA PRO A 151 41.93 14.74 24.78
C PRO A 151 40.79 14.13 25.66
N GLU A 152 40.96 12.83 25.91
CA GLU A 152 40.51 11.97 27.05
C GLU A 152 39.05 11.53 27.26
N GLN A 153 38.93 10.22 27.50
CA GLN A 153 37.71 9.41 27.53
C GLN A 153 37.29 9.10 28.98
N VAL A 154 36.02 9.33 29.29
CA VAL A 154 35.36 8.81 30.50
C VAL A 154 34.48 7.63 30.11
N VAL A 155 34.82 6.45 30.62
CA VAL A 155 34.08 5.19 30.42
C VAL A 155 32.84 5.19 31.32
N VAL A 156 31.64 5.18 30.73
CA VAL A 156 30.36 5.05 31.45
C VAL A 156 29.88 3.58 31.36
N PRO A 157 29.38 2.96 32.46
CA PRO A 157 28.96 1.57 32.46
C PRO A 157 27.78 1.32 31.50
N GLN A 158 27.93 0.32 30.62
CA GLN A 158 26.89 -0.08 29.67
C GLN A 158 25.70 -0.71 30.42
N LEU A 159 24.63 0.06 30.60
CA LEU A 159 23.29 -0.48 30.78
C LEU A 159 22.95 -1.29 29.51
N LYS A 160 22.72 -2.60 29.68
CA LYS A 160 22.30 -3.51 28.60
C LYS A 160 21.01 -2.98 27.97
N ILE A 161 21.13 -2.27 26.85
CA ILE A 161 20.01 -1.86 26.02
C ILE A 161 19.30 -3.17 25.61
N PRO A 162 17.98 -3.31 25.80
CA PRO A 162 17.29 -4.52 25.41
C PRO A 162 17.56 -4.80 23.94
N ASP A 163 17.89 -6.05 23.60
CA ASP A 163 18.40 -6.45 22.28
C ASP A 163 17.47 -6.05 21.13
N ASN A 164 16.25 -5.61 21.40
CA ASN A 164 15.22 -5.32 20.42
C ASN A 164 15.11 -3.85 19.95
N VAL A 165 15.97 -2.96 20.42
CA VAL A 165 15.98 -1.54 20.03
C VAL A 165 17.23 -1.19 19.22
N ALA A 166 17.10 -0.24 18.29
CA ALA A 166 18.22 0.24 17.50
C ALA A 166 19.26 1.00 18.35
N THR A 167 20.53 0.66 18.19
CA THR A 167 21.64 1.36 18.87
C THR A 167 21.86 2.75 18.28
N GLU A 168 22.60 3.60 18.98
CA GLU A 168 22.95 4.93 18.47
C GLU A 168 23.77 4.86 17.17
N CYS A 169 24.69 3.90 17.07
CA CYS A 169 25.49 3.66 15.86
C CYS A 169 24.59 3.30 14.66
N GLN A 170 23.59 2.44 14.87
CA GLN A 170 22.63 2.04 13.84
C GLN A 170 21.75 3.20 13.33
N ARG A 171 21.52 4.21 14.17
CA ARG A 171 20.82 5.44 13.79
C ARG A 171 21.69 6.41 12.98
N LYS A 172 23.01 6.27 13.02
CA LYS A 172 23.95 7.04 12.19
C LYS A 172 24.23 6.36 10.84
N LYS A 173 24.21 5.02 10.80
CA LYS A 173 24.45 4.22 9.60
C LYS A 173 23.68 2.91 9.68
N LEU A 174 22.92 2.56 8.63
CA LEU A 174 22.21 1.28 8.56
C LEU A 174 23.21 0.11 8.48
N PRO A 175 22.94 -1.02 9.15
CA PRO A 175 23.75 -2.24 9.05
C PRO A 175 23.42 -3.06 7.79
N TYR A 176 22.63 -2.49 6.87
CA TYR A 176 22.29 -3.04 5.56
C TYR A 176 22.25 -1.89 4.55
N ASN A 177 22.42 -2.21 3.27
CA ASN A 177 22.26 -1.23 2.21
C ASN A 177 20.78 -1.13 1.84
N ILE A 178 20.24 0.09 1.86
CA ILE A 178 18.83 0.35 1.54
C ILE A 178 18.51 0.06 0.06
N ASN A 179 19.53 0.13 -0.81
CA ASN A 179 19.38 -0.07 -2.24
C ASN A 179 19.30 -1.55 -2.62
N ASP A 180 19.72 -2.46 -1.73
CA ASP A 180 19.68 -3.91 -1.97
C ASP A 180 18.30 -4.51 -1.63
N LEU A 181 17.33 -3.67 -1.26
CA LEU A 181 15.99 -4.10 -0.87
C LEU A 181 15.03 -4.09 -2.06
N HIS A 182 14.39 -5.23 -2.35
CA HIS A 182 13.38 -5.34 -3.41
C HIS A 182 12.00 -5.19 -2.80
N TRP A 183 11.35 -4.07 -3.11
CA TRP A 183 10.07 -3.68 -2.52
C TRP A 183 8.87 -4.08 -3.40
N ASP A 184 7.71 -4.28 -2.77
CA ASP A 184 6.42 -4.29 -3.45
C ASP A 184 6.07 -2.91 -4.05
N MET A 185 5.09 -2.90 -4.96
CA MET A 185 4.68 -1.69 -5.70
C MET A 185 4.28 -0.54 -4.78
N GLN A 186 3.72 -0.83 -3.60
CA GLN A 186 3.31 0.17 -2.62
C GLN A 186 4.40 0.54 -1.61
N ARG A 187 5.64 0.02 -1.74
CA ARG A 187 6.75 0.26 -0.80
C ARG A 187 6.37 -0.05 0.66
N ARG A 188 5.63 -1.12 0.90
CA ARG A 188 5.18 -1.61 2.21
C ARG A 188 5.98 -2.79 2.72
N VAL A 189 6.43 -3.66 1.83
CA VAL A 189 7.21 -4.85 2.16
C VAL A 189 8.37 -5.02 1.20
N ASN A 190 9.48 -5.57 1.67
CA ASN A 190 10.58 -6.02 0.83
C ASN A 190 10.84 -7.52 1.01
N SER A 191 11.36 -8.19 -0.03
CA SER A 191 11.64 -9.63 -0.01
C SER A 191 12.71 -10.03 1.00
N GLU A 192 13.64 -9.14 1.31
CA GLU A 192 14.73 -9.37 2.27
C GLU A 192 14.23 -9.34 3.72
N ASN A 193 13.01 -8.86 3.95
CA ASN A 193 12.41 -8.69 5.27
C ASN A 193 13.28 -7.83 6.21
N LYS A 194 13.96 -6.82 5.65
CA LYS A 194 14.88 -5.92 6.36
C LYS A 194 14.30 -4.51 6.46
N TYR A 195 14.10 -4.05 7.69
CA TYR A 195 13.53 -2.74 7.98
C TYR A 195 14.25 -2.06 9.14
N CYS A 196 14.00 -0.76 9.29
CA CYS A 196 14.41 0.06 10.42
C CYS A 196 15.93 0.18 10.62
N TYR A 197 16.38 1.03 11.53
CA TYR A 197 17.79 1.10 11.92
C TYR A 197 18.36 -0.26 12.39
N CYS A 198 17.52 -1.13 12.95
CA CYS A 198 17.91 -2.41 13.51
C CYS A 198 17.96 -3.57 12.49
N ALA A 199 17.57 -3.35 11.23
CA ALA A 199 17.51 -4.37 10.16
C ALA A 199 16.58 -5.56 10.40
N ARG A 200 15.69 -5.48 11.38
CA ARG A 200 14.77 -6.57 11.72
C ARG A 200 13.53 -6.54 10.84
N SER A 201 12.86 -7.68 10.79
CA SER A 201 11.55 -7.82 10.17
C SER A 201 10.53 -6.87 10.80
N GLY A 202 9.50 -6.55 10.03
CA GLY A 202 8.44 -5.64 10.46
C GLY A 202 7.24 -5.74 9.54
N LYS A 203 6.05 -5.57 10.12
CA LYS A 203 4.84 -5.36 9.34
C LYS A 203 4.53 -3.87 9.39
N TRP A 204 4.47 -3.22 8.23
CA TRP A 204 4.31 -1.77 8.11
C TRP A 204 3.12 -1.20 8.89
N PHE A 205 2.04 -1.98 9.04
CA PHE A 205 0.84 -1.59 9.78
C PHE A 205 0.94 -1.85 11.30
N LEU A 206 1.94 -2.59 11.78
CA LEU A 206 2.19 -2.87 13.20
C LEU A 206 3.24 -1.91 13.77
N GLN A 207 2.80 -0.70 14.12
CA GLN A 207 3.61 0.32 14.80
C GLN A 207 4.92 0.63 14.06
N MET A 208 4.83 0.96 12.77
CA MET A 208 5.96 1.45 11.99
C MET A 208 5.62 2.77 11.29
N LEU A 209 6.62 3.65 11.14
CA LEU A 209 6.50 4.87 10.35
C LEU A 209 7.40 4.81 9.12
N GLN A 210 6.88 5.29 7.99
CA GLN A 210 7.64 5.42 6.75
C GLN A 210 8.35 6.77 6.71
N CYS A 211 9.66 6.75 6.46
CA CYS A 211 10.42 7.98 6.24
C CYS A 211 10.01 8.62 4.91
N GLY A 212 9.64 9.90 4.93
CA GLY A 212 9.23 10.64 3.73
C GLY A 212 10.34 10.84 2.69
N ARG A 213 11.61 10.63 3.06
CA ARG A 213 12.77 10.74 2.15
C ARG A 213 13.13 9.39 1.53
N CYS A 214 13.57 8.42 2.34
CA CYS A 214 14.04 7.13 1.82
C CYS A 214 12.95 6.07 1.64
N ARG A 215 11.71 6.34 2.07
CA ARG A 215 10.56 5.41 2.03
C ARG A 215 10.77 4.08 2.78
N GLN A 216 11.82 3.95 3.58
CA GLN A 216 12.02 2.83 4.51
C GLN A 216 11.09 2.95 5.72
N TRP A 217 10.71 1.81 6.29
CA TRP A 217 9.90 1.69 7.49
C TRP A 217 10.75 1.55 8.74
N PHE A 218 10.35 2.24 9.81
CA PHE A 218 11.06 2.26 11.10
C PHE A 218 10.10 1.88 12.22
N HIS A 219 10.49 0.94 13.08
CA HIS A 219 9.67 0.51 14.22
C HIS A 219 9.51 1.64 15.22
N ALA A 220 8.31 1.78 15.81
CA ALA A 220 8.03 2.78 16.84
C ALA A 220 9.06 2.74 17.99
N ARG A 221 9.43 1.55 18.46
CA ARG A 221 10.44 1.36 19.53
C ARG A 221 11.86 1.84 19.17
N CYS A 222 12.16 2.02 17.87
CA CYS A 222 13.47 2.45 17.39
C CYS A 222 13.50 3.94 17.00
N ILE A 223 12.34 4.62 17.00
CA ILE A 223 12.20 6.04 16.71
C ILE A 223 12.24 6.78 18.04
N ILE A 224 13.29 7.57 18.25
CA ILE A 224 13.50 8.30 19.51
C ILE A 224 12.64 9.58 19.62
N SER A 225 12.17 10.09 18.48
CA SER A 225 11.34 11.28 18.40
C SER A 225 9.87 11.04 18.73
N LEU A 226 9.45 9.78 18.89
CA LEU A 226 8.10 9.43 19.35
C LEU A 226 7.94 9.69 20.85
N ARG A 227 6.98 10.54 21.21
CA ARG A 227 6.65 10.85 22.62
C ARG A 227 5.51 9.99 23.17
N MET A 228 4.59 9.58 22.30
CA MET A 228 3.43 8.77 22.64
C MET A 228 3.48 7.43 21.90
N PRO A 229 2.88 6.36 22.45
CA PRO A 229 2.76 5.08 21.75
C PRO A 229 2.07 5.24 20.38
N LEU A 230 2.65 4.61 19.35
CA LEU A 230 2.06 4.60 18.01
C LEU A 230 0.96 3.53 17.94
N LEU A 231 -0.23 3.90 17.47
CA LEU A 231 -1.32 2.95 17.22
C LEU A 231 -1.06 2.15 15.93
N PHE A 232 -1.66 0.95 15.83
CA PHE A 232 -1.59 0.16 14.60
C PHE A 232 -2.23 0.91 13.43
N GLY A 233 -1.56 0.92 12.28
CA GLY A 233 -2.04 1.58 11.07
C GLY A 233 -2.02 3.12 11.10
N ASP A 234 -1.54 3.74 12.18
CA ASP A 234 -1.49 5.20 12.30
C ASP A 234 -0.40 5.79 11.40
N ARG A 235 -0.82 6.33 10.25
CA ARG A 235 0.05 6.97 9.25
C ARG A 235 -0.08 8.50 9.25
N PHE A 236 -0.74 9.09 10.25
CA PHE A 236 -0.96 10.53 10.32
C PHE A 236 0.28 11.27 10.86
N PHE A 237 1.43 11.01 10.25
CA PHE A 237 2.71 11.59 10.63
C PHE A 237 3.54 11.96 9.40
N VAL A 238 4.25 13.07 9.49
CA VAL A 238 5.43 13.34 8.66
C VAL A 238 6.65 12.90 9.46
N PHE A 239 7.34 11.88 8.97
CA PHE A 239 8.53 11.34 9.61
C PHE A 239 9.73 11.41 8.65
N VAL A 240 10.88 11.88 9.15
CA VAL A 240 12.18 11.77 8.47
C VAL A 240 13.16 11.12 9.42
N CYS A 241 13.75 9.99 8.99
CA CYS A 241 14.70 9.24 9.79
C CYS A 241 16.02 10.00 9.98
N SER A 242 16.79 9.62 11.00
CA SER A 242 18.08 10.22 11.31
C SER A 242 19.07 10.17 10.16
N ILE A 243 19.08 9.08 9.37
CA ILE A 243 19.99 8.90 8.23
C ILE A 243 19.72 9.94 7.14
N CYS A 244 18.44 10.19 6.83
CA CYS A 244 18.07 11.15 5.81
C CYS A 244 18.13 12.61 6.30
N ASN A 245 18.33 12.85 7.60
CA ASN A 245 18.31 14.17 8.20
C ASN A 245 19.51 14.39 9.14
N ALA A 246 20.69 14.00 8.67
CA ALA A 246 21.99 14.32 9.28
C ALA A 246 22.10 14.00 10.78
N GLY A 247 21.60 12.82 11.18
CA GLY A 247 21.66 12.32 12.55
C GLY A 247 20.49 12.73 13.45
N LYS A 248 19.57 13.59 13.00
CA LYS A 248 18.40 14.01 13.78
C LYS A 248 17.11 13.51 13.15
N GLU A 249 16.22 12.93 13.93
CA GLU A 249 14.88 12.59 13.45
C GLU A 249 13.99 13.84 13.39
N PHE A 250 13.10 13.88 12.41
CA PHE A 250 12.01 14.85 12.37
C PHE A 250 10.68 14.11 12.41
N LEU A 251 9.80 14.51 13.33
CA LEU A 251 8.48 13.92 13.47
C LEU A 251 7.44 15.01 13.71
N ARG A 252 6.38 15.01 12.90
CA ARG A 252 5.23 15.91 13.06
C ARG A 252 3.93 15.12 12.92
N ARG A 253 3.05 15.23 13.92
CA ARG A 253 1.67 14.73 13.87
C ARG A 253 0.86 15.53 12.86
N LEU A 254 0.12 14.85 11.98
CA LEU A 254 -0.85 15.45 11.07
C LEU A 254 -2.22 15.57 11.74
N GLU A 255 -3.04 16.50 11.27
CA GLU A 255 -4.41 16.64 11.76
C GLU A 255 -5.25 15.43 11.36
N VAL A 256 -5.90 14.83 12.36
CA VAL A 256 -6.78 13.66 12.19
C VAL A 256 -8.23 14.15 12.19
N LYS A 257 -9.06 13.57 11.32
CA LYS A 257 -10.51 13.82 11.30
C LYS A 257 -11.25 12.74 12.08
N TRP A 258 -12.49 13.02 12.48
CA TRP A 258 -13.35 12.04 13.17
C TRP A 258 -13.47 10.70 12.42
N LEU A 259 -13.65 10.73 11.09
CA LEU A 259 -13.70 9.52 10.27
C LEU A 259 -12.42 8.68 10.38
N ASP A 260 -11.27 9.34 10.33
CA ASP A 260 -9.96 8.70 10.42
C ASP A 260 -9.71 8.14 11.81
N LEU A 261 -10.13 8.86 12.86
CA LEU A 261 -10.05 8.41 14.24
C LEU A 261 -10.90 7.14 14.47
N VAL A 262 -12.15 7.13 13.99
CA VAL A 262 -13.03 5.97 14.09
C VAL A 262 -12.43 4.78 13.35
N HIS A 263 -11.92 4.99 12.13
CA HIS A 263 -11.26 3.93 11.37
C HIS A 263 -10.01 3.39 12.10
N LEU A 264 -9.20 4.27 12.68
CA LEU A 264 -8.01 3.88 13.42
C LEU A 264 -8.37 3.06 14.68
N ALA A 265 -9.40 3.48 15.42
CA ALA A 265 -9.89 2.75 16.59
C ALA A 265 -10.34 1.33 16.21
N ILE A 266 -11.18 1.21 15.19
CA ILE A 266 -11.69 -0.11 14.76
C ILE A 266 -10.56 -0.98 14.23
N PHE A 267 -9.62 -0.43 13.45
CA PHE A 267 -8.46 -1.18 12.96
C PHE A 267 -7.61 -1.75 14.11
N ASN A 268 -7.37 -0.96 15.17
CA ASN A 268 -6.66 -1.43 16.37
C ASN A 268 -7.43 -2.52 17.11
N LEU A 269 -8.75 -2.35 17.26
CA LEU A 269 -9.61 -3.35 17.89
C LEU A 269 -9.69 -4.65 17.05
N THR A 270 -9.68 -4.58 15.72
CA THR A 270 -9.68 -5.75 14.83
C THR A 270 -8.43 -6.58 15.02
N LEU A 271 -7.27 -5.93 15.15
CA LEU A 271 -5.99 -6.61 15.36
C LEU A 271 -5.82 -7.16 16.79
N THR A 272 -6.43 -6.54 17.80
CA THR A 272 -6.26 -6.94 19.20
C THR A 272 -7.31 -7.95 19.67
N LYS A 273 -8.59 -7.79 19.29
CA LYS A 273 -9.69 -8.64 19.76
C LYS A 273 -9.96 -9.84 18.85
N ALA A 274 -9.53 -9.80 17.59
CA ALA A 274 -9.77 -10.85 16.59
C ALA A 274 -11.26 -11.28 16.46
N VAL A 275 -12.19 -10.38 16.79
CA VAL A 275 -13.63 -10.61 16.67
C VAL A 275 -14.18 -9.97 15.40
N LYS A 276 -15.14 -10.64 14.75
CA LYS A 276 -15.79 -10.17 13.51
C LYS A 276 -16.63 -8.91 13.71
N TYR A 277 -17.04 -8.64 14.94
CA TYR A 277 -18.05 -7.66 15.29
C TYR A 277 -17.65 -6.94 16.58
N GLN A 278 -17.68 -5.61 16.54
CA GLN A 278 -17.37 -4.74 17.68
C GLN A 278 -18.59 -3.92 18.04
N ASP A 279 -18.89 -3.85 19.33
CA ASP A 279 -19.91 -2.99 19.90
C ASP A 279 -19.47 -1.52 19.86
N VAL A 280 -20.36 -0.63 19.48
CA VAL A 280 -19.99 0.80 19.37
C VAL A 280 -19.66 1.41 20.72
N ASP A 281 -20.43 1.09 21.76
CA ASP A 281 -20.28 1.72 23.06
C ASP A 281 -19.18 1.03 23.87
N ASP A 282 -19.27 -0.31 23.99
CA ASP A 282 -18.37 -1.10 24.84
C ASP A 282 -16.97 -1.30 24.22
N ASP A 283 -16.85 -1.26 22.88
CA ASP A 283 -15.56 -1.44 22.20
C ASP A 283 -15.03 -0.13 21.61
N ILE A 284 -15.73 0.48 20.65
CA ILE A 284 -15.17 1.57 19.83
C ILE A 284 -15.06 2.86 20.64
N VAL A 285 -16.16 3.30 21.25
CA VAL A 285 -16.19 4.52 22.08
C VAL A 285 -15.32 4.34 23.32
N ASN A 286 -15.38 3.18 23.97
CA ASN A 286 -14.51 2.87 25.09
C ASN A 286 -13.02 2.96 24.72
N PHE A 287 -12.60 2.34 23.61
CA PHE A 287 -11.22 2.45 23.12
C PHE A 287 -10.79 3.90 22.89
N ILE A 288 -11.63 4.70 22.23
CA ILE A 288 -11.33 6.11 21.95
C ILE A 288 -11.19 6.91 23.26
N ASN A 289 -12.03 6.65 24.25
CA ASN A 289 -11.99 7.33 25.54
C ASN A 289 -10.76 6.92 26.38
N GLU A 290 -10.44 5.63 26.44
CA GLU A 290 -9.26 5.12 27.14
C GLU A 290 -7.95 5.67 26.57
N HIS A 291 -7.91 5.94 25.26
CA HIS A 291 -6.72 6.43 24.57
C HIS A 291 -6.74 7.94 24.28
N TRP A 292 -7.75 8.68 24.77
CA TRP A 292 -8.04 10.06 24.36
C TRP A 292 -6.84 11.00 24.40
N ASP A 293 -6.11 10.99 25.52
CA ASP A 293 -4.95 11.86 25.73
C ASP A 293 -3.74 11.45 24.87
N ASN A 294 -3.67 10.17 24.48
CA ASN A 294 -2.58 9.61 23.67
C ASN A 294 -2.81 9.78 22.16
N LEU A 295 -4.05 10.08 21.74
CA LEU A 295 -4.45 10.22 20.32
C LEU A 295 -3.94 11.50 19.65
N GLN A 296 -3.33 12.43 20.40
CA GLN A 296 -2.73 13.67 19.87
C GLN A 296 -3.69 14.43 18.93
N LEU A 297 -4.95 14.57 19.36
CA LEU A 297 -6.03 15.13 18.55
C LEU A 297 -5.88 16.65 18.38
N PRO A 298 -6.36 17.21 17.25
CA PRO A 298 -6.42 18.67 17.07
C PRO A 298 -7.32 19.31 18.13
N PRO A 299 -7.10 20.58 18.52
CA PRO A 299 -7.83 21.24 19.62
C PRO A 299 -9.34 21.10 19.52
N LYS A 300 -9.91 21.35 18.33
CA LYS A 300 -11.36 21.22 18.06
C LYS A 300 -11.93 19.85 18.46
N MET A 301 -11.17 18.78 18.27
CA MET A 301 -11.59 17.44 18.68
C MET A 301 -11.27 17.19 20.15
N ARG A 302 -10.09 17.58 20.62
CA ARG A 302 -9.63 17.36 21.99
C ARG A 302 -10.61 17.89 23.05
N ASP A 303 -11.19 19.06 22.77
CA ASP A 303 -12.09 19.77 23.67
C ASP A 303 -13.54 19.22 23.64
N THR A 304 -13.81 18.18 22.84
CA THR A 304 -15.12 17.53 22.75
C THR A 304 -15.46 16.78 24.04
N SER A 305 -16.67 17.01 24.57
CA SER A 305 -17.18 16.38 25.78
C SER A 305 -17.39 14.87 25.62
N LEU A 306 -17.35 14.09 26.71
CA LEU A 306 -17.52 12.63 26.66
C LEU A 306 -18.82 12.19 25.95
N PRO A 307 -20.00 12.79 26.23
CA PRO A 307 -21.23 12.49 25.48
C PRO A 307 -21.11 12.81 24.00
N ASP A 308 -20.56 13.98 23.63
CA ASP A 308 -20.48 14.41 22.23
C ASP A 308 -19.54 13.52 21.40
N ARG A 309 -18.49 12.96 22.02
CA ARG A 309 -17.58 12.01 21.35
C ARG A 309 -18.35 10.83 20.77
N ARG A 310 -19.29 10.28 21.55
CA ARG A 310 -20.13 9.14 21.13
C ARG A 310 -20.97 9.51 19.91
N ASP A 311 -21.58 10.68 19.93
CA ASP A 311 -22.44 11.14 18.83
C ASP A 311 -21.64 11.38 17.54
N HIS A 312 -20.43 11.92 17.65
CA HIS A 312 -19.50 12.01 16.52
C HIS A 312 -19.12 10.64 15.95
N VAL A 313 -18.80 9.67 16.81
CA VAL A 313 -18.48 8.30 16.38
C VAL A 313 -19.66 7.68 15.64
N LEU A 314 -20.86 7.73 16.21
CA LEU A 314 -22.08 7.21 15.57
C LEU A 314 -22.39 7.89 14.24
N SER A 315 -22.21 9.20 14.17
CA SER A 315 -22.39 9.97 12.93
C SER A 315 -21.44 9.48 11.83
N MET A 316 -20.16 9.28 12.13
CA MET A 316 -19.18 8.78 11.15
C MET A 316 -19.50 7.37 10.65
N LEU A 317 -19.93 6.49 11.56
CA LEU A 317 -20.31 5.12 11.22
C LEU A 317 -21.53 5.07 10.31
N ASN A 318 -22.55 5.88 10.62
CA ASN A 318 -23.78 5.93 9.85
C ASN A 318 -23.61 6.57 8.47
N ALA A 319 -22.74 7.57 8.36
CA ALA A 319 -22.47 8.28 7.11
C ALA A 319 -21.59 7.47 6.12
N ASN A 320 -20.81 6.50 6.60
CA ASN A 320 -19.80 5.79 5.81
C ASN A 320 -20.08 4.27 5.70
N ARG A 321 -21.31 3.90 5.31
CA ARG A 321 -21.78 2.48 5.28
C ARG A 321 -21.07 1.59 4.26
N ASN A 322 -20.48 2.19 3.23
CA ASN A 322 -19.64 1.47 2.25
C ASN A 322 -18.32 0.99 2.88
N ARG A 323 -17.83 1.69 3.90
CA ARG A 323 -16.59 1.40 4.63
C ARG A 323 -16.83 0.63 5.93
N PHE A 324 -17.94 0.91 6.61
CA PHE A 324 -18.32 0.26 7.86
C PHE A 324 -19.65 -0.47 7.68
N ARG A 325 -19.62 -1.81 7.63
CA ARG A 325 -20.85 -2.60 7.50
C ARG A 325 -21.49 -2.82 8.86
N TYR A 326 -22.76 -2.46 8.97
CA TYR A 326 -23.57 -2.59 10.18
C TYR A 326 -24.29 -3.94 10.22
N SER A 327 -24.16 -4.69 11.31
CA SER A 327 -25.01 -5.84 11.64
C SER A 327 -25.87 -5.52 12.86
N ARG A 328 -27.18 -5.82 12.79
CA ARG A 328 -28.15 -5.64 13.88
C ARG A 328 -28.26 -6.95 14.66
N GLU A 329 -27.88 -6.96 15.93
CA GLU A 329 -28.25 -8.04 16.83
C GLU A 329 -29.31 -7.57 17.84
N MET A 330 -30.43 -8.29 17.93
CA MET A 330 -31.51 -8.04 18.88
C MET A 330 -31.33 -9.00 20.07
N LYS A 331 -30.58 -8.61 21.10
CA LYS A 331 -30.52 -9.41 22.34
C LYS A 331 -31.78 -9.18 23.17
N LYS A 332 -32.69 -10.16 23.19
CA LYS A 332 -33.74 -10.25 24.22
C LYS A 332 -33.06 -10.44 25.58
N ARG A 333 -33.01 -9.39 26.42
CA ARG A 333 -32.73 -9.60 27.85
C ARG A 333 -33.85 -10.46 28.42
N LYS A 334 -33.52 -11.62 28.99
CA LYS A 334 -34.45 -12.40 29.82
C LYS A 334 -34.89 -11.50 30.97
N LEU A 335 -36.13 -11.01 30.86
CA LEU A 335 -36.83 -10.28 31.89
C LEU A 335 -37.22 -11.28 32.98
N ASN A 336 -36.38 -11.46 34.00
CA ASN A 336 -36.88 -11.92 35.28
C ASN A 336 -37.33 -10.69 36.07
N THR A 337 -38.64 -10.63 36.27
CA THR A 337 -39.43 -9.80 37.20
C THR A 337 -39.57 -8.30 36.91
N GLY A 338 -40.83 -7.87 36.71
CA GLY A 338 -41.35 -6.59 37.19
C GLY A 338 -41.31 -5.39 36.24
N VAL A 339 -42.42 -5.22 35.49
CA VAL A 339 -43.04 -3.94 35.04
C VAL A 339 -42.12 -2.80 34.56
N GLY A 340 -42.24 -2.51 33.25
CA GLY A 340 -42.18 -1.13 32.72
C GLY A 340 -40.84 -0.66 32.14
N GLY A 341 -40.79 -0.51 30.81
CA GLY A 341 -39.72 0.25 30.12
C GLY A 341 -38.59 -0.58 29.54
N GLY A 342 -38.89 -1.62 28.75
CA GLY A 342 -37.88 -2.37 28.02
C GLY A 342 -37.30 -1.56 26.84
N THR A 343 -36.27 -0.75 27.08
CA THR A 343 -35.42 -0.23 26.00
C THR A 343 -34.74 -1.42 25.33
N LEU A 344 -35.16 -1.76 24.11
CA LEU A 344 -34.40 -2.67 23.25
C LEU A 344 -33.01 -2.05 23.05
N CYS A 345 -31.96 -2.63 23.65
CA CYS A 345 -30.59 -2.22 23.38
C CYS A 345 -30.23 -2.67 21.96
N PHE A 346 -30.34 -1.77 21.00
CA PHE A 346 -29.79 -1.95 19.66
C PHE A 346 -28.27 -1.83 19.74
N LYS A 347 -27.54 -2.93 19.55
CA LYS A 347 -26.07 -2.91 19.51
C LYS A 347 -25.59 -2.99 18.06
N PRO A 348 -24.98 -1.92 17.51
CA PRO A 348 -24.29 -1.96 16.23
C PRO A 348 -23.10 -2.92 16.29
N HIS A 349 -22.91 -3.70 15.24
CA HIS A 349 -21.68 -4.43 15.02
C HIS A 349 -21.05 -4.04 13.69
N ILE A 350 -19.75 -3.68 13.70
CA ILE A 350 -19.03 -3.20 12.50
C ILE A 350 -18.03 -4.22 11.98
N VAL A 351 -18.12 -4.50 10.68
CA VAL A 351 -17.11 -5.24 9.91
C VAL A 351 -16.29 -4.24 9.09
N VAL A 352 -14.96 -4.28 9.23
CA VAL A 352 -14.00 -3.53 8.40
C VAL A 352 -13.49 -4.45 7.30
N ARG A 353 -13.42 -3.92 6.07
CA ARG A 353 -12.74 -4.58 4.94
C ARG A 353 -11.26 -4.23 4.92
#